data_AF-A0A371EAS2-F1
#
_entry.id   AF-A0A371EAS2-F1
#
_cell.length_a   1.000
_cell.length_b   1.000
_cell.length_c   1.000
_cell.angle_alpha   90.00
_cell.angle_beta   90.00
_cell.angle_gamma   90.00
#
_symmetry.space_group_name_H-M   'P 1'
#
loop_
_entity.id
_entity.type
_entity.pdbx_description
1 polymer ?
#
loop_
_entity_poly.entity_id
_entity_poly.type
_entity_poly.pdbx_seq_one_letter_code
_entity_poly.pdbx_strand_id
1 'polypeptide(L)'
;MGSPGFNNGQQQQRLGITEPISLGGPTEYDVIKTRELEKVLILDVQYLQDAGLYENQQEAVSREEVLGRLDQIWVKTISRAKGLNEQLVQEANAKIFTFGSYRLGVHGPGADIDTLCVGPRHASRDEDFFGELHRMLSEMPEVTELNPVPDAHVPVMRFKFNGVSIDLLYAKLSLWVIPEYLDISQESILQNADDQTVRSLNGCRVTDQVLRLVPNIQNFRTTLRCMKFWAKRRGVYSN
;
A
#
# COMPACT_ATOMS: atom_id res chain seq x y z
N MET A 1 18.49 -22.24 -50.22
CA MET A 1 17.23 -22.49 -49.48
C MET A 1 17.64 -23.09 -48.14
N GLY A 2 17.76 -22.31 -47.07
CA GLY A 2 16.72 -22.11 -46.04
C GLY A 2 17.07 -23.03 -44.85
N SER A 3 17.26 -22.62 -43.59
CA SER A 3 16.93 -21.39 -42.88
C SER A 3 17.88 -21.22 -41.67
N PRO A 4 18.07 -20.00 -41.14
CA PRO A 4 18.82 -19.75 -39.91
C PRO A 4 17.98 -20.05 -38.67
N GLY A 5 18.57 -20.74 -37.68
CA GLY A 5 17.94 -21.00 -36.38
C GLY A 5 17.73 -19.71 -35.59
N PHE A 6 16.55 -19.60 -35.01
CA PHE A 6 15.97 -18.42 -34.40
C PHE A 6 16.78 -17.90 -33.21
N ASN A 7 17.18 -16.63 -33.30
CA ASN A 7 17.72 -15.85 -32.21
C ASN A 7 16.53 -15.31 -31.41
N ASN A 8 16.06 -16.06 -30.41
CA ASN A 8 14.94 -15.63 -29.56
C ASN A 8 15.46 -14.78 -28.41
N GLY A 9 15.51 -13.47 -28.66
CA GLY A 9 15.65 -12.45 -27.63
C GLY A 9 14.47 -12.47 -26.66
N GLN A 10 14.67 -13.08 -25.50
CA GLN A 10 14.12 -12.53 -24.27
C GLN A 10 15.25 -11.73 -23.64
N GLN A 11 15.19 -10.40 -23.75
CA GLN A 11 15.94 -9.55 -22.83
C GLN A 11 15.47 -9.94 -21.43
N GLN A 12 16.22 -10.80 -20.73
CA GLN A 12 16.03 -11.02 -19.31
C GLN A 12 16.12 -9.64 -18.68
N GLN A 13 15.00 -9.18 -18.10
CA GLN A 13 14.95 -7.91 -17.41
C GLN A 13 16.01 -7.96 -16.31
N ARG A 14 17.09 -7.17 -16.48
CA ARG A 14 18.19 -7.12 -15.52
C ARG A 14 17.67 -6.54 -14.22
N LEU A 15 17.61 -7.38 -13.17
CA LEU A 15 17.18 -6.96 -11.84
C LEU A 15 18.41 -6.58 -11.01
N GLY A 16 18.43 -5.35 -10.52
CA GLY A 16 19.56 -4.79 -9.78
C GLY A 16 20.64 -4.15 -10.68
N ILE A 17 21.67 -3.59 -10.04
CA ILE A 17 22.76 -2.88 -10.70
C ILE A 17 23.98 -3.78 -11.00
N THR A 18 24.05 -4.96 -10.38
CA THR A 18 25.11 -5.97 -10.53
C THR A 18 24.54 -7.30 -11.00
N GLU A 19 25.41 -8.18 -11.50
CA GLU A 19 25.04 -9.55 -11.83
C GLU A 19 24.67 -10.37 -10.57
N PRO A 20 23.81 -11.40 -10.70
CA PRO A 20 23.48 -12.28 -9.59
C PRO A 20 24.72 -13.06 -9.13
N ILE A 21 24.87 -13.25 -7.82
CA ILE A 21 25.98 -14.02 -7.22
C ILE A 21 25.91 -15.49 -7.66
N SER A 22 24.70 -16.04 -7.77
CA SER A 22 24.45 -17.42 -8.22
C SER A 22 23.10 -17.51 -8.90
N LEU A 23 23.04 -18.34 -9.95
CA LEU A 23 21.81 -18.75 -10.63
C LEU A 23 21.39 -20.18 -10.26
N GLY A 24 22.08 -20.82 -9.31
CA GLY A 24 21.75 -22.16 -8.83
C GLY A 24 20.39 -22.17 -8.14
N GLY A 25 19.50 -23.07 -8.56
CA GLY A 25 18.24 -23.33 -7.88
C GLY A 25 18.42 -24.06 -6.55
N PRO A 26 17.36 -24.13 -5.73
CA PRO A 26 17.40 -24.84 -4.45
C PRO A 26 17.61 -26.34 -4.64
N THR A 27 18.35 -26.97 -3.74
CA THR A 27 18.42 -28.43 -3.62
C THR A 27 17.17 -29.01 -2.96
N GLU A 28 16.98 -30.33 -3.00
CA GLU A 28 15.91 -30.98 -2.23
C GLU A 28 15.98 -30.66 -0.72
N TYR A 29 17.19 -30.58 -0.17
CA TYR A 29 17.40 -30.22 1.23
C TYR A 29 16.88 -28.81 1.53
N ASP A 30 17.17 -27.84 0.66
CA ASP A 30 16.72 -26.45 0.81
C ASP A 30 15.19 -26.34 0.74
N VAL A 31 14.55 -27.13 -0.14
CA VAL A 31 13.09 -27.19 -0.22
C VAL A 31 12.49 -27.76 1.06
N ILE A 32 13.09 -28.80 1.63
CA ILE A 32 12.65 -29.37 2.92
C ILE A 32 12.79 -28.31 4.03
N LYS A 33 13.93 -27.62 4.11
CA LYS A 33 14.16 -26.55 5.11
C LYS A 33 13.25 -25.35 4.93
N THR A 34 12.93 -24.98 3.68
CA THR A 34 11.96 -23.92 3.39
C THR A 34 10.58 -24.32 3.89
N ARG A 35 10.16 -25.57 3.68
CA ARG A 35 8.89 -26.08 4.22
C ARG A 35 8.89 -26.11 5.75
N GLU A 36 9.98 -26.52 6.39
CA GLU A 36 10.09 -26.46 7.87
C GLU A 36 9.99 -25.03 8.38
N LEU A 37 10.66 -24.08 7.74
CA LEU A 37 10.55 -22.65 8.06
C LEU A 37 9.11 -22.17 7.87
N GLU A 38 8.47 -22.47 6.74
CA GLU A 38 7.08 -22.13 6.49
C GLU A 38 6.17 -22.77 7.54
N LYS A 39 6.42 -23.99 7.99
CA LYS A 39 5.68 -24.61 9.10
C LYS A 39 5.93 -23.89 10.42
N VAL A 40 7.13 -23.42 10.73
CA VAL A 40 7.36 -22.57 11.92
C VAL A 40 6.63 -21.23 11.79
N LEU A 41 6.52 -20.71 10.56
CA LEU A 41 5.77 -19.50 10.27
C LEU A 41 4.24 -19.72 10.27
N ILE A 42 3.74 -20.91 9.90
CA ILE A 42 2.32 -21.24 9.63
C ILE A 42 1.66 -22.14 10.71
N LEU A 43 2.37 -23.13 11.27
CA LEU A 43 1.79 -24.29 11.98
C LEU A 43 1.94 -24.32 13.51
N ASP A 44 2.61 -23.37 14.17
CA ASP A 44 2.49 -23.26 15.64
C ASP A 44 1.17 -22.56 16.03
N VAL A 45 0.06 -23.20 15.64
CA VAL A 45 -1.33 -22.75 15.82
C VAL A 45 -1.69 -22.52 17.30
N GLN A 46 -0.93 -23.08 18.25
CA GLN A 46 -1.13 -22.88 19.69
C GLN A 46 -0.25 -21.75 20.29
N TYR A 47 0.89 -21.42 19.68
CA TYR A 47 1.80 -20.36 20.16
C TYR A 47 1.63 -19.04 19.37
N LEU A 48 1.03 -19.09 18.18
CA LEU A 48 0.93 -17.97 17.25
C LEU A 48 -0.45 -17.29 17.21
N GLN A 49 -1.49 -17.84 17.85
CA GLN A 49 -2.60 -16.99 18.28
C GLN A 49 -2.08 -15.84 19.18
N ASP A 50 -0.99 -16.08 19.91
CA ASP A 50 -0.31 -15.06 20.72
C ASP A 50 0.78 -14.25 19.96
N ALA A 51 1.16 -14.63 18.73
CA ALA A 51 2.29 -13.98 18.02
C ALA A 51 1.97 -13.38 16.64
N GLY A 52 0.75 -13.56 16.10
CA GLY A 52 0.17 -12.71 15.06
C GLY A 52 0.97 -12.58 13.76
N LEU A 53 1.30 -13.68 13.07
CA LEU A 53 2.10 -13.66 11.82
C LEU A 53 1.30 -13.74 10.51
N TYR A 54 0.12 -14.35 10.50
CA TYR A 54 -0.74 -14.47 9.32
C TYR A 54 -2.18 -14.11 9.68
N GLU A 55 -2.78 -13.29 8.82
CA GLU A 55 -4.13 -12.78 8.98
C GLU A 55 -5.18 -13.89 8.73
N ASN A 56 -6.30 -13.83 9.47
CA ASN A 56 -7.42 -14.74 9.24
C ASN A 56 -8.34 -14.23 8.10
N GLN A 57 -9.14 -15.12 7.52
CA GLN A 57 -9.99 -14.77 6.37
C GLN A 57 -11.02 -13.67 6.67
N GLN A 58 -11.51 -13.58 7.92
CA GLN A 58 -12.48 -12.56 8.31
C GLN A 58 -11.86 -11.18 8.36
N GLU A 59 -10.66 -11.06 8.93
CA GLU A 59 -9.86 -9.84 8.91
C GLU A 59 -9.55 -9.41 7.48
N ALA A 60 -9.15 -10.33 6.60
CA ALA A 60 -8.88 -10.01 5.20
C ALA A 60 -10.11 -9.43 4.47
N VAL A 61 -11.29 -10.05 4.65
CA VAL A 61 -12.56 -9.54 4.10
C VAL A 61 -12.92 -8.18 4.69
N SER A 62 -12.78 -8.01 6.00
CA SER A 62 -13.04 -6.74 6.68
C SER A 62 -12.16 -5.61 6.13
N ARG A 63 -10.87 -5.87 5.87
CA ARG A 63 -9.97 -4.88 5.25
C ARG A 63 -10.40 -4.49 3.84
N GLU A 64 -10.84 -5.44 3.02
CA GLU A 64 -11.33 -5.16 1.66
C GLU A 64 -12.61 -4.32 1.69
N GLU A 65 -13.55 -4.63 2.57
CA GLU A 65 -14.79 -3.87 2.76
C GLU A 65 -14.50 -2.43 3.20
N VAL A 66 -13.60 -2.26 4.17
CA VAL A 66 -13.15 -0.95 4.67
C VAL A 66 -12.54 -0.11 3.55
N LEU A 67 -11.65 -0.69 2.73
CA LEU A 67 -11.04 0.01 1.59
C LEU A 67 -12.07 0.41 0.53
N GLY A 68 -13.07 -0.43 0.29
CA GLY A 68 -14.18 -0.13 -0.63
C GLY A 68 -15.10 0.98 -0.11
N ARG A 69 -15.22 1.15 1.21
CA ARG A 69 -16.07 2.17 1.84
C ARG A 69 -15.42 3.54 1.99
N LEU A 70 -14.09 3.64 1.93
CA LEU A 70 -13.34 4.91 1.93
C LEU A 70 -13.46 5.70 0.61
N ASP A 71 -14.42 5.33 -0.24
CA ASP A 71 -14.60 5.84 -1.60
C ASP A 71 -15.12 7.30 -1.69
N GLN A 72 -14.94 7.87 -2.88
CA GLN A 72 -15.27 9.15 -3.54
C GLN A 72 -16.29 10.14 -2.95
N ILE A 73 -17.11 9.76 -1.97
CA ILE A 73 -18.24 10.56 -1.49
C ILE A 73 -17.76 11.94 -1.04
N TRP A 74 -16.64 12.02 -0.32
CA TRP A 74 -16.13 13.28 0.22
C TRP A 74 -15.71 14.27 -0.89
N VAL A 75 -15.06 13.80 -1.96
CA VAL A 75 -14.62 14.67 -3.07
C VAL A 75 -15.81 15.30 -3.79
N LYS A 76 -16.91 14.56 -3.97
CA LYS A 76 -18.13 15.10 -4.58
C LYS A 76 -18.77 16.18 -3.71
N THR A 77 -18.82 15.97 -2.39
CA THR A 77 -19.30 16.97 -1.43
C THR A 77 -18.47 18.25 -1.52
N ILE A 78 -17.14 18.15 -1.53
CA ILE A 78 -16.24 19.29 -1.67
C ILE A 78 -16.40 19.99 -3.01
N SER A 79 -16.49 19.22 -4.10
CA SER A 79 -16.65 19.76 -5.45
C SER A 79 -17.91 20.62 -5.55
N ARG A 80 -19.01 20.19 -4.93
CA ARG A 80 -20.25 20.96 -4.83
C ARG A 80 -20.10 22.19 -3.93
N ALA A 81 -19.45 22.05 -2.77
CA ALA A 81 -19.22 23.16 -1.85
C ALA A 81 -18.37 24.28 -2.47
N LYS A 82 -17.44 23.92 -3.37
CA LYS A 82 -16.61 24.86 -4.13
C LYS A 82 -17.32 25.46 -5.36
N GLY A 83 -18.60 25.15 -5.57
CA GLY A 83 -19.40 25.71 -6.66
C GLY A 83 -19.00 25.23 -8.05
N LEU A 84 -18.36 24.05 -8.16
CA LEU A 84 -18.09 23.45 -9.46
C LEU A 84 -19.41 23.06 -10.15
N ASN A 85 -19.41 23.06 -11.48
CA ASN A 85 -20.59 22.68 -12.25
C ASN A 85 -20.97 21.20 -12.01
N GLU A 86 -22.24 20.86 -12.25
CA GLU A 86 -22.74 19.50 -11.99
C GLU A 86 -22.01 18.40 -12.76
N GLN A 87 -21.50 18.70 -13.97
CA GLN A 87 -20.71 17.73 -14.73
C GLN A 87 -19.41 17.38 -14.00
N LEU A 88 -18.64 18.39 -13.57
CA LEU A 88 -17.41 18.19 -12.81
C LEU A 88 -17.68 17.54 -11.46
N VAL A 89 -18.80 17.86 -10.79
CA VAL A 89 -19.20 17.21 -9.53
C VAL A 89 -19.51 15.73 -9.75
N GLN A 90 -20.13 15.36 -10.87
CA GLN A 90 -20.42 13.97 -11.20
C GLN A 90 -19.15 13.17 -11.49
N GLU A 91 -18.20 13.76 -12.19
CA GLU A 91 -16.92 13.15 -12.56
C GLU A 91 -15.88 13.19 -11.43
N ALA A 92 -16.03 14.09 -10.44
CA ALA A 92 -15.09 14.25 -9.35
C ALA A 92 -14.94 12.97 -8.53
N ASN A 93 -13.68 12.56 -8.37
CA ASN A 93 -13.34 11.32 -7.67
C ASN A 93 -12.00 11.44 -6.93
N ALA A 94 -11.75 10.47 -6.06
CA ALA A 94 -10.46 10.17 -5.47
C ALA A 94 -10.18 8.68 -5.60
N LYS A 95 -8.93 8.30 -5.39
CA LYS A 95 -8.50 6.91 -5.40
C LYS A 95 -7.73 6.54 -4.16
N ILE A 96 -8.02 5.36 -3.63
CA ILE A 96 -7.28 4.76 -2.55
C ILE A 96 -6.25 3.79 -3.12
N PHE A 97 -5.01 3.93 -2.67
CA PHE A 97 -3.92 3.01 -2.93
C PHE A 97 -3.42 2.47 -1.60
N THR A 98 -3.07 1.19 -1.56
CA THR A 98 -2.41 0.60 -0.39
C THR A 98 -0.90 0.58 -0.60
N PHE A 99 -0.15 0.72 0.48
CA PHE A 99 1.30 0.57 0.46
C PHE A 99 1.79 -0.17 1.70
N GLY A 100 3.10 -0.17 1.92
CA GLY A 100 3.69 -0.73 3.12
C GLY A 100 3.47 -2.24 3.25
N SER A 101 3.38 -2.72 4.49
CA SER A 101 3.41 -4.16 4.75
C SER A 101 2.20 -4.92 4.21
N TYR A 102 1.03 -4.27 4.20
CA TYR A 102 -0.21 -4.82 3.64
C TYR A 102 -0.08 -5.02 2.13
N ARG A 103 0.34 -3.99 1.39
CA ARG A 103 0.55 -4.08 -0.07
C ARG A 103 1.65 -5.08 -0.44
N LEU A 104 2.71 -5.18 0.36
CA LEU A 104 3.74 -6.20 0.18
C LEU A 104 3.25 -7.62 0.49
N GLY A 105 2.11 -7.79 1.17
CA GLY A 105 1.58 -9.08 1.59
C GLY A 105 2.39 -9.72 2.73
N VAL A 106 3.01 -8.90 3.58
CA VAL A 106 3.81 -9.34 4.75
C VAL A 106 3.33 -8.68 6.05
N HIS A 107 2.07 -8.24 6.06
CA HIS A 107 1.39 -7.83 7.28
C HIS A 107 1.08 -9.03 8.15
N GLY A 108 0.98 -8.79 9.46
CA GLY A 108 0.48 -9.75 10.43
C GLY A 108 -0.87 -9.29 11.00
N PRO A 109 -1.57 -10.15 11.74
CA PRO A 109 -2.75 -9.83 12.54
C PRO A 109 -2.61 -8.52 13.30
N GLY A 110 -3.66 -7.71 13.24
CA GLY A 110 -3.71 -6.41 13.90
C GLY A 110 -2.76 -5.34 13.35
N ALA A 111 -2.01 -5.60 12.26
CA ALA A 111 -1.22 -4.55 11.62
C ALA A 111 -2.11 -3.47 10.99
N ASP A 112 -1.64 -2.23 10.93
CA ASP A 112 -2.40 -1.14 10.30
C ASP A 112 -2.43 -1.30 8.77
N ILE A 113 -3.46 -0.75 8.10
CA ILE A 113 -3.44 -0.56 6.64
C ILE A 113 -2.86 0.81 6.33
N ASP A 114 -1.68 0.82 5.73
CA ASP A 114 -1.10 2.00 5.11
C ASP A 114 -1.85 2.33 3.81
N THR A 115 -2.56 3.45 3.78
CA THR A 115 -3.40 3.89 2.65
C THR A 115 -3.04 5.29 2.18
N LEU A 116 -3.12 5.50 0.87
CA LEU A 116 -2.93 6.79 0.23
C LEU A 116 -4.20 7.15 -0.52
N CYS A 117 -4.82 8.27 -0.15
CA CYS A 117 -5.86 8.91 -0.92
C CYS A 117 -5.25 9.89 -1.93
N VAL A 118 -5.50 9.66 -3.21
CA VAL A 118 -5.11 10.52 -4.31
C VAL A 118 -6.33 11.31 -4.76
N GLY A 119 -6.30 12.63 -4.61
CA GLY A 119 -7.42 13.52 -4.92
C GLY A 119 -7.08 14.59 -5.97
N PRO A 120 -8.11 15.28 -6.49
CA PRO A 120 -7.98 16.26 -7.56
C PRO A 120 -7.45 17.60 -7.06
N ARG A 121 -7.05 18.47 -7.99
CA ARG A 121 -6.36 19.75 -7.73
C ARG A 121 -7.14 20.71 -6.84
N HIS A 122 -8.46 20.63 -6.85
CA HIS A 122 -9.33 21.51 -6.07
C HIS A 122 -9.58 21.00 -4.66
N ALA A 123 -9.21 19.77 -4.32
CA ALA A 123 -9.25 19.26 -2.96
C ALA A 123 -7.90 19.55 -2.26
N SER A 124 -7.95 20.38 -1.24
CA SER A 124 -6.81 20.81 -0.44
C SER A 124 -6.53 19.83 0.71
N ARG A 125 -5.29 19.86 1.21
CA ARG A 125 -4.93 19.04 2.36
C ARG A 125 -5.55 19.57 3.65
N ASP A 126 -5.50 20.87 3.87
CA ASP A 126 -5.86 21.47 5.15
C ASP A 126 -7.38 21.60 5.33
N GLU A 127 -8.07 22.25 4.39
CA GLU A 127 -9.51 22.51 4.51
C GLU A 127 -10.34 21.28 4.17
N ASP A 128 -9.93 20.50 3.17
CA ASP A 128 -10.77 19.44 2.61
C ASP A 128 -10.42 18.06 3.19
N PHE A 129 -9.15 17.66 3.20
CA PHE A 129 -8.73 16.36 3.73
C PHE A 129 -8.73 16.34 5.28
N PHE A 130 -8.07 17.30 5.94
CA PHE A 130 -8.06 17.38 7.40
C PHE A 130 -9.26 18.11 8.00
N GLY A 131 -10.03 18.84 7.19
CA GLY A 131 -11.28 19.49 7.63
C GLY A 131 -12.51 18.65 7.30
N GLU A 132 -12.96 18.70 6.05
CA GLU A 132 -14.25 18.11 5.66
C GLU A 132 -14.28 16.58 5.74
N LEU A 133 -13.25 15.87 5.22
CA LEU A 133 -13.19 14.42 5.34
C LEU A 133 -13.08 13.98 6.80
N HIS A 134 -12.29 14.68 7.62
CA HIS A 134 -12.24 14.43 9.06
C HIS A 134 -13.62 14.55 9.71
N ARG A 135 -14.37 15.63 9.39
CA ARG A 135 -15.74 15.82 9.88
C ARG A 135 -16.65 14.66 9.46
N MET A 136 -16.63 14.28 8.18
CA MET A 136 -17.42 13.17 7.66
C MET A 136 -17.07 11.85 8.36
N LEU A 137 -15.79 11.55 8.57
CA LEU A 137 -15.35 10.35 9.27
C LEU A 137 -15.78 10.37 10.75
N SER A 138 -15.76 11.53 11.41
CA SER A 138 -16.20 11.67 12.81
C SER A 138 -17.70 11.43 13.01
N GLU A 139 -18.50 11.57 11.95
CA GLU A 139 -19.95 11.32 11.97
C GLU A 139 -20.30 9.86 11.67
N MET A 140 -19.34 9.05 11.24
CA MET A 140 -19.55 7.62 10.95
C MET A 140 -19.45 6.79 12.23
N PRO A 141 -20.49 6.04 12.63
CA PRO A 141 -20.45 5.21 13.83
C PRO A 141 -19.43 4.06 13.76
N GLU A 142 -19.03 3.66 12.56
CA GLU A 142 -17.99 2.64 12.32
C GLU A 142 -16.57 3.14 12.57
N VAL A 143 -16.37 4.46 12.60
CA VAL A 143 -15.06 5.09 12.77
C VAL A 143 -14.84 5.40 14.24
N THR A 144 -13.71 4.93 14.76
CA THR A 144 -13.26 5.13 16.14
C THR A 144 -11.80 5.55 16.14
N GLU A 145 -11.31 6.08 17.27
CA GLU A 145 -9.89 6.47 17.41
C GLU A 145 -9.37 7.43 16.30
N LEU A 146 -10.24 8.31 15.80
CA LEU A 146 -9.89 9.29 14.77
C LEU A 146 -8.91 10.34 15.31
N ASN A 147 -7.71 10.36 14.75
CA ASN A 147 -6.59 11.17 15.19
C ASN A 147 -5.82 11.74 13.98
N PRO A 148 -6.11 12.99 13.56
CA PRO A 148 -5.37 13.68 12.52
C PRO A 148 -4.01 14.17 13.03
N VAL A 149 -2.96 14.01 12.22
CA VAL A 149 -1.58 14.48 12.51
C VAL A 149 -1.06 15.29 11.31
N PRO A 150 -1.51 16.54 11.12
CA PRO A 150 -1.15 17.36 9.96
C PRO A 150 0.32 17.82 9.98
N ASP A 151 0.91 17.99 11.17
CA ASP A 151 2.26 18.53 11.35
C ASP A 151 3.38 17.48 11.27
N ALA A 152 3.04 16.22 10.99
CA ALA A 152 4.04 15.16 10.82
C ALA A 152 4.90 15.37 9.56
N HIS A 153 6.07 14.72 9.52
CA HIS A 153 6.93 14.75 8.33
C HIS A 153 6.18 14.31 7.05
N VAL A 154 5.29 13.33 7.21
CA VAL A 154 4.28 12.93 6.23
C VAL A 154 2.92 13.07 6.92
N PRO A 155 2.09 14.06 6.54
CA PRO A 155 0.79 14.29 7.16
C PRO A 155 -0.12 13.06 7.02
N VAL A 156 -0.70 12.61 8.12
CA VAL A 156 -1.50 11.38 8.20
C VAL A 156 -2.75 11.57 9.04
N MET A 157 -3.83 10.89 8.64
CA MET A 157 -5.04 10.73 9.46
C MET A 157 -5.13 9.27 9.89
N ARG A 158 -5.02 9.03 11.21
CA ARG A 158 -5.12 7.67 11.78
C ARG A 158 -6.50 7.44 12.35
N PHE A 159 -7.08 6.28 12.13
CA PHE A 159 -8.37 5.90 12.71
C PHE A 159 -8.56 4.39 12.65
N LYS A 160 -9.58 3.90 13.37
CA LYS A 160 -10.08 2.54 13.23
C LYS A 160 -11.43 2.55 12.54
N PHE A 161 -11.57 1.79 11.46
CA PHE A 161 -12.84 1.59 10.77
C PHE A 161 -13.28 0.14 10.99
N ASN A 162 -14.44 -0.09 11.62
CA ASN A 162 -14.90 -1.44 11.99
C ASN A 162 -13.84 -2.27 12.74
N GLY A 163 -13.03 -1.61 13.58
CA GLY A 163 -11.94 -2.23 14.34
C GLY A 163 -10.62 -2.40 13.58
N VAL A 164 -10.57 -2.12 12.27
CA VAL A 164 -9.35 -2.15 11.46
C VAL A 164 -8.63 -0.81 11.54
N SER A 165 -7.38 -0.80 12.01
CA SER A 165 -6.54 0.40 12.02
C SER A 165 -6.11 0.81 10.62
N ILE A 166 -6.25 2.09 10.30
CA ILE A 166 -5.92 2.70 9.01
C ILE A 166 -5.07 3.95 9.24
N ASP A 167 -3.95 4.00 8.51
CA ASP A 167 -3.14 5.20 8.34
C ASP A 167 -3.45 5.77 6.94
N LEU A 168 -4.19 6.87 6.88
CA LEU A 168 -4.62 7.50 5.64
C LEU A 168 -3.77 8.73 5.33
N LEU A 169 -2.97 8.64 4.27
CA LEU A 169 -2.21 9.75 3.69
C LEU A 169 -3.01 10.44 2.58
N TYR A 170 -2.60 11.66 2.24
CA TYR A 170 -3.20 12.41 1.14
C TYR A 170 -2.18 12.97 0.15
N ALA A 171 -2.45 12.75 -1.13
CA ALA A 171 -1.72 13.33 -2.26
C ALA A 171 -2.68 14.07 -3.20
N LYS A 172 -2.42 15.37 -3.39
CA LYS A 172 -3.18 16.22 -4.30
C LYS A 172 -2.48 16.25 -5.66
N LEU A 173 -3.17 15.80 -6.71
CA LEU A 173 -2.64 15.88 -8.07
C LEU A 173 -3.13 17.12 -8.80
N SER A 174 -2.35 17.59 -9.77
CA SER A 174 -2.73 18.71 -10.65
C SER A 174 -3.76 18.30 -11.73
N LEU A 175 -4.70 17.44 -11.39
CA LEU A 175 -5.75 16.89 -12.25
C LEU A 175 -7.14 17.29 -11.74
N TRP A 176 -8.08 17.58 -12.62
CA TRP A 176 -9.48 17.87 -12.23
C TRP A 176 -10.25 16.60 -11.84
N VAL A 177 -9.95 15.50 -12.52
CA VAL A 177 -10.53 14.17 -12.31
C VAL A 177 -9.40 13.16 -12.29
N ILE A 178 -9.47 12.19 -11.39
CA ILE A 178 -8.46 11.14 -11.22
C ILE A 178 -8.76 9.98 -12.18
N PRO A 179 -7.86 9.65 -13.13
CA PRO A 179 -8.11 8.60 -14.11
C PRO A 179 -8.25 7.20 -13.50
N GLU A 180 -9.15 6.38 -14.04
CA GLU A 180 -9.38 4.98 -13.59
C GLU A 180 -8.14 4.08 -13.74
N TYR A 181 -7.22 4.41 -14.65
CA TYR A 181 -5.97 3.66 -14.82
C TYR A 181 -4.73 4.48 -14.44
N LEU A 182 -4.87 5.39 -13.46
CA LEU A 182 -3.74 6.16 -12.93
C LEU A 182 -2.62 5.24 -12.44
N ASP A 183 -1.47 5.33 -13.10
CA ASP A 183 -0.23 4.69 -12.68
C ASP A 183 0.63 5.67 -11.86
N ILE A 184 0.62 5.49 -10.55
CA ILE A 184 1.36 6.31 -9.59
C ILE A 184 2.88 6.11 -9.66
N SER A 185 3.36 5.10 -10.39
CA SER A 185 4.79 4.84 -10.56
C SER A 185 5.45 5.77 -11.59
N GLN A 186 4.66 6.42 -12.46
CA GLN A 186 5.15 7.36 -13.47
C GLN A 186 5.74 8.61 -12.80
N GLU A 187 6.86 9.12 -13.29
CA GLU A 187 7.48 10.35 -12.72
C GLU A 187 6.64 11.60 -12.98
N SER A 188 5.85 11.60 -14.05
CA SER A 188 4.96 12.73 -14.40
C SER A 188 3.96 13.07 -13.29
N ILE A 189 3.59 12.11 -12.43
CA ILE A 189 2.68 12.35 -11.31
C ILE A 189 3.25 13.32 -10.26
N LEU A 190 4.58 13.48 -10.22
CA LEU A 190 5.27 14.36 -9.28
C LEU A 190 5.37 15.81 -9.80
N GLN A 191 4.97 16.06 -11.05
CA GLN A 191 5.01 17.41 -11.62
C GLN A 191 4.05 18.34 -10.88
N ASN A 192 4.57 19.47 -10.40
CA ASN A 192 3.83 20.47 -9.63
C ASN A 192 3.25 19.96 -8.30
N ALA A 193 3.74 18.81 -7.80
CA ALA A 193 3.39 18.32 -6.46
C ALA A 193 4.19 19.08 -5.40
N ASP A 194 3.53 19.46 -4.30
CA ASP A 194 4.21 19.98 -3.11
C ASP A 194 4.99 18.87 -2.38
N ASP A 195 5.96 19.25 -1.55
CA ASP A 195 6.84 18.32 -0.82
C ASP A 195 6.07 17.27 -0.01
N GLN A 196 4.96 17.64 0.63
CA GLN A 196 4.15 16.70 1.40
C GLN A 196 3.44 15.71 0.47
N THR A 197 2.90 16.16 -0.67
CA THR A 197 2.33 15.28 -1.70
C THR A 197 3.37 14.30 -2.23
N VAL A 198 4.59 14.76 -2.51
CA VAL A 198 5.69 13.88 -2.97
C VAL A 198 6.01 12.82 -1.92
N ARG A 199 6.11 13.21 -0.64
CA ARG A 199 6.36 12.26 0.47
C ARG A 199 5.23 11.24 0.61
N SER A 200 3.98 11.67 0.51
CA SER A 200 2.82 10.76 0.55
C SER A 200 2.82 9.76 -0.61
N LEU A 201 3.15 10.20 -1.83
CA LEU A 201 3.24 9.33 -3.01
C LEU A 201 4.39 8.32 -2.92
N ASN A 202 5.49 8.68 -2.26
CA ASN A 202 6.67 7.82 -2.16
C ASN A 202 6.39 6.48 -1.48
N GLY A 203 5.48 6.42 -0.50
CA GLY A 203 5.13 5.15 0.16
C GLY A 203 4.65 4.09 -0.85
N CYS A 204 3.70 4.46 -1.70
CA CYS A 204 3.21 3.58 -2.75
C CYS A 204 4.26 3.31 -3.84
N ARG A 205 4.95 4.36 -4.31
CA ARG A 205 5.97 4.23 -5.36
C ARG A 205 7.09 3.28 -4.97
N VAL A 206 7.62 3.41 -3.76
CA VAL A 206 8.67 2.53 -3.23
C VAL A 206 8.16 1.09 -3.14
N THR A 207 6.96 0.91 -2.59
CA THR A 207 6.38 -0.43 -2.41
C THR A 207 6.22 -1.17 -3.74
N ASP A 208 5.67 -0.50 -4.76
CA ASP A 208 5.50 -1.10 -6.09
C ASP A 208 6.85 -1.32 -6.80
N GLN A 209 7.83 -0.43 -6.62
CA GLN A 209 9.18 -0.63 -7.15
C GLN A 209 9.87 -1.85 -6.53
N VAL A 210 9.76 -2.05 -5.22
CA VAL A 210 10.30 -3.25 -4.55
C VAL A 210 9.70 -4.52 -5.18
N LEU A 211 8.38 -4.56 -5.40
CA LEU A 211 7.73 -5.72 -6.03
C LEU A 211 8.13 -5.94 -7.49
N ARG A 212 8.44 -4.87 -8.24
CA ARG A 212 8.96 -4.96 -9.63
C ARG A 212 10.41 -5.39 -9.70
N LEU A 213 11.20 -5.15 -8.65
CA LEU A 213 12.64 -5.39 -8.62
C LEU A 213 13.04 -6.77 -8.07
N VAL A 214 12.08 -7.56 -7.57
CA VAL A 214 12.35 -8.90 -7.05
C VAL A 214 12.11 -9.99 -8.09
N PRO A 215 13.01 -10.99 -8.24
CA PRO A 215 12.87 -12.05 -9.23
C PRO A 215 11.73 -13.03 -8.92
N ASN A 216 11.36 -13.17 -7.65
CA ASN A 216 10.25 -14.01 -7.21
C ASN A 216 9.57 -13.39 -5.99
N ILE A 217 8.33 -12.93 -6.18
CA ILE A 217 7.56 -12.23 -5.14
C ILE A 217 7.24 -13.14 -3.95
N GLN A 218 6.95 -14.41 -4.18
CA GLN A 218 6.60 -15.33 -3.10
C GLN A 218 7.80 -15.61 -2.19
N ASN A 219 8.97 -15.89 -2.77
CA ASN A 219 10.19 -16.09 -2.02
C ASN A 219 10.56 -14.82 -1.23
N PHE A 220 10.47 -13.65 -1.86
CA PHE A 220 10.67 -12.36 -1.19
C PHE A 220 9.75 -12.19 0.03
N ARG A 221 8.45 -12.49 -0.11
CA ARG A 221 7.47 -12.40 0.99
C ARG A 221 7.82 -13.33 2.14
N THR A 222 8.12 -14.59 1.86
CA THR A 222 8.49 -15.57 2.90
C THR A 222 9.76 -15.13 3.63
N THR A 223 10.80 -14.71 2.90
CA THR A 223 12.05 -14.20 3.50
C THR A 223 11.79 -12.95 4.34
N LEU A 224 11.03 -11.98 3.83
CA LEU A 224 10.74 -10.74 4.54
C LEU A 224 9.93 -10.98 5.82
N ARG A 225 8.94 -11.90 5.81
CA ARG A 225 8.23 -12.31 7.03
C ARG A 225 9.18 -12.87 8.08
N CYS A 226 10.07 -13.77 7.68
CA CYS A 226 11.09 -14.34 8.57
C CYS A 226 12.00 -13.25 9.17
N MET A 227 12.51 -12.34 8.34
CA MET A 227 13.39 -11.26 8.78
C MET A 227 12.69 -10.28 9.72
N LYS A 228 11.43 -9.92 9.44
CA LYS A 228 10.62 -9.07 10.34
C LYS A 228 10.40 -9.75 11.69
N PHE A 229 10.04 -11.04 11.69
CA PHE A 229 9.85 -11.80 12.93
C PHE A 229 11.13 -11.86 13.75
N TRP A 230 12.26 -12.20 13.12
CA TRP A 230 13.58 -12.23 13.75
C TRP A 230 13.92 -10.86 14.34
N ALA A 231 13.83 -9.78 13.56
CA ALA A 231 14.22 -8.44 14.01
C ALA A 231 13.38 -7.97 15.21
N LYS A 232 12.07 -8.23 15.20
CA LYS A 232 11.19 -7.96 16.35
C LYS A 232 11.62 -8.75 17.60
N ARG A 233 11.85 -10.07 17.46
CA ARG A 233 12.30 -10.93 18.57
C ARG A 233 13.66 -10.54 19.14
N ARG A 234 14.50 -9.90 18.33
CA ARG A 234 15.83 -9.42 18.72
C ARG A 234 15.84 -7.97 19.20
N GLY A 235 14.70 -7.27 19.18
CA GLY A 235 14.60 -5.88 19.63
C GLY A 235 15.29 -4.88 18.71
N VAL A 236 15.51 -5.23 17.44
CA VAL A 236 16.21 -4.40 16.44
C VAL A 236 15.28 -3.88 15.34
N TYR A 237 13.98 -3.81 15.62
CA TYR A 237 12.95 -3.39 14.67
C TYR A 237 12.28 -2.08 15.15
N SER A 238 12.88 -0.95 14.81
CA SER A 238 12.36 0.41 15.03
C SER A 238 13.08 1.36 14.06
N ASN A 239 12.37 2.34 13.49
CA ASN A 239 12.91 3.33 12.55
C ASN A 239 13.32 4.61 13.28
#